data_AF-A0A3D5A3K4-F1
#
_entry.id   AF-A0A3D5A3K4-F1
#
_cell.length_a   1.000
_cell.length_b   1.000
_cell.length_c   1.000
_cell.angle_alpha   90.00
_cell.angle_beta   90.00
_cell.angle_gamma   90.00
#
_symmetry.space_group_name_H-M   'P 1'
#
loop_
_entity.id
_entity.type
_entity.pdbx_description
1 polymer ?
#
loop_
_entity_poly.entity_id
_entity_poly.type
_entity_poly.pdbx_seq_one_letter_code
_entity_poly.pdbx_strand_id
1 'polypeptide(L)'
;MAGEATTTIGPDHRSAPGWVLAGFFHLGMLAVVASCVYTQQPPTSGKLFYAAVAVLALSLPLLSLVAGRWGAARGAMAPLTALAAAVAYSLAFEPQLAAIMPSAIDRIPMVVWELSPGIGLPGLLLAALAAAVYLATRCDVAHGGARMTGAILTAAGMVIGMGLLMYITLAPVYDLQGGMYTRLLIGRTVEYSLLGLVVLRMYGLRGIGSAPAWYFAAGLLASALRHLTGAGIVQ
;
A
#
# COMPACT_ATOMS: atom_id res chain seq x y z
N MET A 1 -18.54 -23.17 45.05
CA MET A 1 -17.46 -22.18 45.19
C MET A 1 -16.90 -21.98 43.79
N ALA A 2 -17.47 -21.04 43.05
CA ALA A 2 -17.11 -19.62 43.01
C ALA A 2 -15.83 -19.41 42.19
N GLY A 3 -15.99 -18.75 41.05
CA GLY A 3 -14.93 -18.41 40.11
C GLY A 3 -15.48 -17.97 38.76
N GLU A 4 -16.47 -17.08 38.76
CA GLU A 4 -16.82 -16.29 37.57
C GLU A 4 -15.56 -15.58 37.09
N ALA A 5 -14.94 -16.11 36.03
CA ALA A 5 -14.00 -15.36 35.22
C ALA A 5 -14.80 -14.45 34.26
N THR A 6 -15.63 -13.58 34.82
CA THR A 6 -16.02 -12.34 34.15
C THR A 6 -14.75 -11.50 34.12
N THR A 7 -13.93 -11.70 33.08
CA THR A 7 -12.92 -10.73 32.67
C THR A 7 -13.65 -9.42 32.46
N THR A 8 -13.59 -8.56 33.47
CA THR A 8 -14.08 -7.20 33.42
C THR A 8 -13.34 -6.53 32.28
N ILE A 9 -14.10 -6.24 31.23
CA ILE A 9 -13.75 -5.27 30.19
C ILE A 9 -13.55 -3.95 30.93
N GLY A 10 -12.32 -3.69 31.40
CA GLY A 10 -11.97 -2.47 32.12
C GLY A 10 -12.25 -1.24 31.25
N PRO A 11 -12.65 -0.09 31.83
CA PRO A 11 -13.08 1.11 31.10
C PRO A 11 -12.06 1.70 30.13
N ASP A 12 -10.79 1.25 30.18
CA ASP A 12 -9.78 1.53 29.15
C ASP A 12 -10.04 0.81 27.80
N HIS A 13 -11.10 -0.03 27.72
CA HIS A 13 -11.48 -0.83 26.55
C HIS A 13 -12.05 -0.06 25.35
N ARG A 14 -12.28 1.26 25.48
CA ARG A 14 -12.97 2.06 24.46
C ARG A 14 -12.29 3.42 24.28
N SER A 15 -11.00 3.45 23.94
CA SER A 15 -10.49 4.64 23.28
C SER A 15 -11.18 4.73 21.90
N ALA A 16 -12.31 5.44 21.86
CA ALA A 16 -13.03 5.83 20.65
C ALA A 16 -12.12 6.22 19.45
N PRO A 17 -10.94 6.85 19.63
CA PRO A 17 -10.03 7.10 18.50
C PRO A 17 -9.51 5.84 17.78
N GLY A 18 -9.21 4.74 18.47
CA GLY A 18 -8.50 3.60 17.86
C GLY A 18 -9.30 2.90 16.74
N TRP A 19 -10.60 2.71 16.93
CA TRP A 19 -11.48 2.05 15.97
C TRP A 19 -11.77 2.96 14.76
N VAL A 20 -11.90 4.27 15.01
CA VAL A 20 -12.06 5.28 13.96
C VAL A 20 -10.82 5.35 13.08
N LEU A 21 -9.63 5.38 13.68
CA LEU A 21 -8.35 5.36 12.98
C LEU A 21 -8.15 4.05 12.18
N ALA A 22 -8.54 2.91 12.76
CA ALA A 22 -8.56 1.64 12.03
C ALA A 22 -9.50 1.69 10.82
N GLY A 23 -10.68 2.30 10.97
CA GLY A 23 -11.62 2.53 9.88
C GLY A 23 -11.03 3.38 8.76
N PHE A 24 -10.39 4.51 9.09
CA PHE A 24 -9.72 5.36 8.09
C PHE A 24 -8.56 4.65 7.39
N PHE A 25 -7.79 3.84 8.11
CA PHE A 25 -6.77 3.00 7.51
C PHE A 25 -7.37 2.04 6.46
N HIS A 26 -8.43 1.30 6.81
CA HIS A 26 -9.07 0.37 5.87
C HIS A 26 -9.67 1.10 4.68
N LEU A 27 -10.31 2.24 4.89
CA LEU A 27 -10.87 3.06 3.81
C LEU A 27 -9.77 3.51 2.84
N GLY A 28 -8.63 3.96 3.36
CA GLY A 28 -7.48 4.34 2.53
C GLY A 28 -6.88 3.17 1.75
N MET A 29 -6.75 1.99 2.37
CA MET A 29 -6.25 0.80 1.69
C MET A 29 -7.24 0.24 0.65
N LEU A 30 -8.54 0.31 0.92
CA LEU A 30 -9.58 -0.04 -0.05
C LEU A 30 -9.56 0.90 -1.25
N ALA A 31 -9.27 2.20 -1.06
CA ALA A 31 -9.09 3.13 -2.17
C ALA A 31 -7.88 2.74 -3.05
N VAL A 32 -6.77 2.28 -2.46
CA VAL A 32 -5.62 1.74 -3.19
C VAL A 32 -6.01 0.50 -4.01
N VAL A 33 -6.75 -0.44 -3.40
CA VAL A 33 -7.24 -1.64 -4.11
C VAL A 33 -8.22 -1.28 -5.23
N ALA A 34 -9.14 -0.35 -4.98
CA ALA A 34 -10.08 0.13 -5.99
C ALA A 34 -9.33 0.76 -7.17
N SER A 35 -8.31 1.59 -6.88
CA SER A 35 -7.42 2.16 -7.91
C SER A 35 -6.81 1.05 -8.78
N CYS A 36 -6.26 0.00 -8.17
CA CYS A 36 -5.71 -1.16 -8.88
C CYS A 36 -6.73 -1.88 -9.77
N VAL A 37 -8.00 -2.00 -9.35
CA VAL A 37 -9.02 -2.75 -10.11
C VAL A 37 -9.61 -1.92 -11.25
N TYR A 38 -9.95 -0.66 -10.98
CA TYR A 38 -10.68 0.19 -11.92
C TYR A 38 -9.77 0.88 -12.93
N THR A 39 -8.53 1.14 -12.54
CA THR A 39 -7.63 1.99 -13.31
C THR A 39 -6.46 1.17 -13.82
N GLN A 40 -6.69 0.05 -14.49
CA GLN A 40 -5.56 -0.83 -14.86
C GLN A 40 -4.76 -0.31 -16.04
N GLN A 41 -3.44 -0.45 -15.95
CA GLN A 41 -2.57 -0.24 -17.11
C GLN A 41 -2.92 -1.27 -18.20
N PRO A 42 -2.88 -0.88 -19.49
CA PRO A 42 -2.84 -1.87 -20.56
C PRO A 42 -1.71 -2.87 -20.28
N PRO A 43 -1.86 -4.16 -20.64
CA PRO A 43 -0.83 -5.15 -20.38
C PRO A 43 0.50 -4.76 -21.01
N THR A 44 1.42 -4.23 -20.21
CA THR A 44 2.82 -3.98 -20.58
C THR A 44 3.70 -5.19 -20.29
N SER A 45 3.19 -6.14 -19.49
CA SER A 45 3.88 -7.32 -19.02
C SER A 45 3.22 -8.61 -19.55
N GLY A 46 4.03 -9.67 -19.72
CA GLY A 46 3.55 -10.95 -20.24
C GLY A 46 2.65 -11.74 -19.27
N LYS A 47 1.95 -12.76 -19.78
CA LYS A 47 1.03 -13.62 -18.98
C LYS A 47 1.67 -14.25 -17.74
N LEU A 48 2.97 -14.57 -17.81
CA LEU A 48 3.72 -15.14 -16.68
C LEU A 48 3.77 -14.19 -15.47
N PHE A 49 3.88 -12.87 -15.70
CA PHE A 49 3.85 -11.88 -14.63
C PHE A 49 2.50 -11.90 -13.91
N TYR A 50 1.39 -11.87 -14.66
CA TYR A 50 0.05 -11.92 -14.07
C TYR A 50 -0.27 -13.26 -13.40
N ALA A 51 0.31 -14.37 -13.88
CA ALA A 51 0.25 -15.65 -13.17
C ALA A 51 0.98 -15.57 -11.81
N ALA A 52 2.16 -14.95 -11.76
CA ALA A 52 2.87 -14.73 -10.49
C ALA A 52 2.09 -13.81 -9.55
N VAL A 53 1.44 -12.76 -10.06
CA VAL A 53 0.54 -11.90 -9.29
C VAL A 53 -0.65 -12.69 -8.72
N ALA A 54 -1.25 -13.57 -9.50
CA ALA A 54 -2.33 -14.45 -9.03
C ALA A 54 -1.85 -15.41 -7.93
N VAL A 55 -0.66 -15.99 -8.07
CA VAL A 55 -0.05 -16.83 -7.04
C VAL A 55 0.22 -16.05 -5.75
N LEU A 56 0.76 -14.82 -5.85
CA LEU A 56 0.94 -13.93 -4.72
C LEU A 56 -0.40 -13.64 -4.03
N ALA A 57 -1.44 -13.31 -4.80
CA ALA A 57 -2.78 -13.05 -4.29
C ALA A 57 -3.34 -14.25 -3.51
N LEU A 58 -3.24 -15.47 -4.05
CA LEU A 58 -3.71 -16.69 -3.40
C LEU A 58 -2.91 -17.05 -2.15
N SER A 59 -1.62 -16.69 -2.10
CA SER A 59 -0.76 -16.97 -0.94
C SER A 59 -1.18 -16.21 0.32
N LEU A 60 -1.77 -15.02 0.18
CA LEU A 60 -2.14 -14.16 1.30
C LEU A 60 -3.25 -14.75 2.19
N PRO A 61 -4.43 -15.17 1.66
CA PRO A 61 -5.44 -15.86 2.46
C PRO A 61 -4.92 -17.16 3.07
N LEU A 62 -4.19 -17.95 2.28
CA LEU A 62 -3.65 -19.24 2.74
C LEU A 62 -2.74 -19.04 3.96
N LEU A 63 -1.81 -18.09 3.88
CA LEU A 63 -0.92 -17.77 4.99
C LEU A 63 -1.69 -17.15 6.17
N SER A 64 -2.71 -16.32 5.93
CA SER A 64 -3.56 -15.78 7.00
C SER A 64 -4.28 -16.89 7.78
N LEU A 65 -4.71 -17.97 7.12
CA LEU A 65 -5.42 -19.09 7.75
C LEU A 65 -4.47 -19.94 8.61
N VAL A 66 -3.20 -20.07 8.22
CA VAL A 66 -2.22 -20.89 8.95
C VAL A 66 -1.37 -20.11 9.95
N ALA A 67 -1.36 -18.77 9.91
CA ALA A 67 -0.57 -17.91 10.80
C ALA A 67 -0.92 -18.04 12.30
N GLY A 68 -2.12 -18.54 12.62
CA GLY A 68 -2.50 -18.89 13.99
C GLY A 68 -1.74 -20.10 14.55
N ARG A 69 -1.29 -21.00 13.67
CA ARG A 69 -0.69 -22.31 14.02
C ARG A 69 0.82 -22.36 13.75
N TRP A 70 1.35 -21.51 12.87
CA TRP A 70 2.74 -21.55 12.42
C TRP A 70 3.45 -20.21 12.62
N GLY A 71 4.50 -20.18 13.44
CA GLY A 71 5.26 -18.96 13.73
C GLY A 71 5.94 -18.34 12.50
N ALA A 72 6.44 -19.17 11.57
CA ALA A 72 7.04 -18.72 10.32
C ALA A 72 6.01 -17.98 9.43
N ALA A 73 4.80 -18.52 9.30
CA ALA A 73 3.71 -17.87 8.57
C ALA A 73 3.35 -16.51 9.20
N ARG A 74 3.28 -16.44 10.54
CA ARG A 74 3.03 -15.18 11.26
C ARG A 74 4.08 -14.11 10.96
N GLY A 75 5.35 -14.49 10.84
CA GLY A 75 6.45 -13.56 10.50
C GLY A 75 6.44 -13.07 9.06
N ALA A 76 5.90 -13.86 8.12
CA ALA A 76 5.88 -13.53 6.69
C ALA A 76 4.68 -12.68 6.26
N MET A 77 3.58 -12.68 7.03
CA MET A 77 2.32 -12.04 6.62
C MET A 77 2.43 -10.54 6.37
N ALA A 78 3.00 -9.78 7.32
CA ALA A 78 3.09 -8.32 7.17
C ALA A 78 3.96 -7.91 5.96
N PRO A 79 5.17 -8.49 5.76
CA PRO A 79 5.96 -8.29 4.55
C PRO A 79 5.25 -8.63 3.25
N LEU A 80 4.59 -9.80 3.18
CA LEU A 80 3.90 -10.23 1.95
C LEU A 80 2.68 -9.35 1.65
N THR A 81 1.97 -8.90 2.68
CA THR A 81 0.86 -7.97 2.52
C THR A 81 1.34 -6.60 2.06
N ALA A 82 2.48 -6.12 2.58
CA ALA A 82 3.11 -4.88 2.11
C ALA A 82 3.59 -4.98 0.66
N LEU A 83 4.17 -6.13 0.27
CA LEU A 83 4.54 -6.40 -1.12
C LEU A 83 3.31 -6.40 -2.03
N ALA A 84 2.24 -7.08 -1.62
CA ALA A 84 0.99 -7.13 -2.38
C ALA A 84 0.35 -5.74 -2.53
N ALA A 85 0.43 -4.90 -1.49
CA ALA A 85 0.00 -3.51 -1.56
C ALA A 85 0.81 -2.72 -2.59
N ALA A 86 2.14 -2.87 -2.59
CA ALA A 86 3.01 -2.23 -3.57
C ALA A 86 2.71 -2.71 -5.01
N VAL A 87 2.52 -4.01 -5.22
CA VAL A 87 2.13 -4.55 -6.53
C VAL A 87 0.77 -4.00 -6.94
N ALA A 88 -0.22 -3.96 -6.05
CA ALA A 88 -1.54 -3.41 -6.35
C ALA A 88 -1.44 -1.93 -6.76
N TYR A 89 -0.66 -1.15 -6.01
CA TYR A 89 -0.43 0.26 -6.34
C TYR A 89 0.28 0.44 -7.69
N SER A 90 1.20 -0.45 -8.05
CA SER A 90 1.88 -0.42 -9.36
C SER A 90 1.00 -0.77 -10.55
N LEU A 91 -0.07 -1.54 -10.33
CA LEU A 91 -1.02 -1.91 -11.37
C LEU A 91 -2.06 -0.82 -11.64
N ALA A 92 -2.16 0.18 -10.77
CA ALA A 92 -3.01 1.34 -10.96
C ALA A 92 -2.38 2.31 -11.98
N PHE A 93 -2.90 2.31 -13.21
CA PHE A 93 -2.95 3.45 -14.13
C PHE A 93 -3.87 4.52 -13.58
N GLU A 94 -3.44 5.16 -12.50
CA GLU A 94 -4.11 6.31 -11.93
C GLU A 94 -4.52 7.31 -13.03
N PRO A 95 -5.83 7.43 -13.41
CA PRO A 95 -6.26 8.59 -14.16
C PRO A 95 -5.87 9.74 -13.27
N GLN A 96 -5.07 10.66 -13.80
CA GLN A 96 -4.72 11.87 -13.10
C GLN A 96 -6.01 12.39 -12.49
N LEU A 97 -5.99 12.81 -11.22
CA LEU A 97 -7.14 13.44 -10.55
C LEU A 97 -7.86 14.43 -11.49
N ALA A 98 -7.14 14.97 -12.47
CA ALA A 98 -7.55 15.70 -13.68
C ALA A 98 -8.87 15.27 -14.28
N ALA A 99 -9.04 13.97 -14.51
CA ALA A 99 -10.17 13.42 -15.22
C ALA A 99 -11.45 13.39 -14.36
N ILE A 100 -11.30 13.46 -13.02
CA ILE A 100 -12.40 13.22 -12.07
C ILE A 100 -12.81 14.52 -11.37
N MET A 101 -11.86 15.40 -11.05
CA MET A 101 -12.11 16.67 -10.37
C MET A 101 -11.29 17.81 -10.98
N PRO A 102 -11.56 18.20 -12.25
CA PRO A 102 -10.79 19.23 -12.96
C PRO A 102 -10.72 20.56 -12.19
N SER A 103 -11.80 20.96 -11.51
CA SER A 103 -11.85 22.22 -10.75
C SER A 103 -11.11 22.22 -9.42
N ALA A 104 -10.78 21.04 -8.86
CA ALA A 104 -10.01 20.93 -7.62
C ALA A 104 -8.51 21.06 -7.86
N ILE A 105 -8.07 20.88 -9.10
CA ILE A 105 -6.66 20.75 -9.50
C ILE A 105 -6.00 22.08 -9.77
N ASP A 106 -6.75 23.05 -10.28
CA ASP A 106 -6.26 24.42 -10.45
C ASP A 106 -5.82 25.06 -9.13
N ARG A 107 -6.19 24.46 -7.99
CA ARG A 107 -5.83 24.89 -6.64
C ARG A 107 -4.67 24.11 -6.03
N ILE A 108 -4.18 23.06 -6.71
CA ILE A 108 -3.07 22.24 -6.24
C ILE A 108 -1.75 22.90 -6.63
N PRO A 109 -0.78 23.05 -5.71
CA PRO A 109 0.54 23.58 -6.04
C PRO A 109 1.18 22.80 -7.19
N MET A 110 1.82 23.50 -8.14
CA MET A 110 2.46 22.89 -9.33
C MET A 110 3.36 21.70 -9.00
N VAL A 111 4.10 21.79 -7.89
CA VAL A 111 4.99 20.72 -7.40
C VAL A 111 4.23 19.43 -7.07
N VAL A 112 3.01 19.53 -6.54
CA VAL A 112 2.15 18.37 -6.23
C VAL A 112 1.48 17.85 -7.50
N TRP A 113 1.15 18.73 -8.44
CA TRP A 113 0.65 18.34 -9.75
C TRP A 113 1.66 17.52 -10.56
N GLU A 114 2.93 17.92 -10.53
CA GLU A 114 4.04 17.20 -11.21
C GLU A 114 4.26 15.77 -10.69
N LEU A 115 3.74 15.43 -9.51
CA LEU A 115 3.77 14.06 -8.98
C LEU A 115 2.73 13.15 -9.65
N SER A 116 1.87 13.71 -10.52
CA SER A 116 0.79 13.01 -11.21
C SER A 116 -0.09 12.20 -10.24
N PRO A 117 -0.71 12.85 -9.24
CA PRO A 117 -1.44 12.17 -8.19
C PRO A 117 -2.69 11.50 -8.76
N GLY A 118 -2.88 10.22 -8.47
CA GLY A 118 -4.14 9.54 -8.73
C GLY A 118 -4.97 9.28 -7.50
N ILE A 119 -5.98 8.42 -7.68
CA ILE A 119 -6.99 8.09 -6.67
C ILE A 119 -6.38 7.29 -5.51
N GLY A 120 -5.31 6.54 -5.75
CA GLY A 120 -4.61 5.76 -4.74
C GLY A 120 -3.86 6.66 -3.76
N LEU A 121 -3.33 7.80 -4.21
CA LEU A 121 -2.56 8.71 -3.36
C LEU A 121 -3.36 9.30 -2.18
N PRO A 122 -4.57 9.89 -2.36
CA PRO A 122 -5.41 10.32 -1.24
C PRO A 122 -5.70 9.19 -0.24
N GLY A 123 -5.96 7.97 -0.75
CA GLY A 123 -6.17 6.78 0.07
C GLY A 123 -4.94 6.42 0.90
N LEU A 124 -3.76 6.43 0.27
CA LEU A 124 -2.48 6.23 0.93
C LEU A 124 -2.22 7.29 2.00
N LEU A 125 -2.43 8.58 1.69
CA LEU A 125 -2.23 9.67 2.64
C LEU A 125 -3.18 9.57 3.84
N LEU A 126 -4.45 9.24 3.61
CA LEU A 126 -5.42 9.01 4.67
C LEU A 126 -4.98 7.85 5.58
N ALA A 127 -4.58 6.72 4.98
CA ALA A 127 -4.12 5.56 5.75
C ALA A 127 -2.81 5.84 6.48
N ALA A 128 -1.90 6.60 5.89
CA ALA A 128 -0.64 7.00 6.50
C ALA A 128 -0.86 7.93 7.71
N LEU A 129 -1.76 8.91 7.58
CA LEU A 129 -2.13 9.79 8.69
C LEU A 129 -2.79 8.99 9.81
N ALA A 130 -3.75 8.13 9.46
CA ALA A 130 -4.42 7.27 10.43
C ALA A 130 -3.43 6.36 11.16
N ALA A 131 -2.49 5.73 10.43
CA ALA A 131 -1.43 4.91 10.99
C ALA A 131 -0.49 5.72 11.90
N ALA A 132 -0.06 6.91 11.47
CA ALA A 132 0.80 7.77 12.27
C ALA A 132 0.15 8.15 13.61
N VAL A 133 -1.13 8.56 13.58
CA VAL A 133 -1.88 8.91 14.80
C VAL A 133 -2.13 7.66 15.66
N TYR A 134 -2.47 6.53 15.04
CA TYR A 134 -2.70 5.26 15.76
C TYR A 134 -1.44 4.82 16.53
N LEU A 135 -0.28 4.89 15.87
CA LEU A 135 1.00 4.52 16.46
C LEU A 135 1.46 5.56 17.51
N ALA A 136 1.27 6.85 17.26
CA ALA A 136 1.65 7.93 18.19
C ALA A 136 0.83 7.88 19.50
N THR A 137 -0.46 7.58 19.40
CA THR A 137 -1.36 7.44 20.56
C THR A 137 -1.15 6.14 21.34
N ARG A 138 -0.22 5.27 20.89
CA ARG A 138 0.09 3.97 21.52
C ARG A 138 -1.16 3.14 21.79
N CYS A 139 -2.12 3.16 20.86
CA CYS A 139 -3.36 2.39 20.95
C CYS A 139 -3.11 0.88 21.14
N ASP A 140 -1.93 0.39 20.74
CA ASP A 140 -1.48 -0.99 20.99
C ASP A 140 0.01 -1.00 21.39
N VAL A 141 0.30 -1.19 22.68
CA VAL A 141 1.67 -1.18 23.23
C VAL A 141 2.41 -2.51 22.98
N ALA A 142 1.69 -3.58 22.63
CA ALA A 142 2.22 -4.94 22.63
C ALA A 142 2.83 -5.42 21.30
N HIS A 143 2.75 -4.65 20.22
CA HIS A 143 3.23 -5.11 18.91
C HIS A 143 4.72 -4.80 18.70
N GLY A 144 5.53 -5.87 18.68
CA GLY A 144 6.97 -5.83 18.44
C GLY A 144 7.33 -5.19 17.08
N GLY A 145 8.43 -4.44 17.06
CA GLY A 145 8.86 -3.63 15.92
C GLY A 145 8.98 -4.41 14.61
N ALA A 146 8.53 -3.79 13.51
CA ALA A 146 8.52 -4.39 12.19
C ALA A 146 9.95 -4.52 11.61
N ARG A 147 10.44 -5.76 11.53
CA ARG A 147 11.84 -6.12 11.19
C ARG A 147 12.32 -5.67 9.80
N MET A 148 11.42 -5.31 8.88
CA MET A 148 11.76 -4.90 7.51
C MET A 148 11.79 -3.39 7.26
N THR A 149 11.55 -2.56 8.28
CA THR A 149 11.56 -1.09 8.14
C THR A 149 12.88 -0.60 7.54
N GLY A 150 14.02 -1.07 8.07
CA GLY A 150 15.35 -0.68 7.59
C GLY A 150 15.56 -1.07 6.14
N ALA A 151 15.19 -2.29 5.75
CA ALA A 151 15.32 -2.77 4.38
C ALA A 151 14.51 -1.93 3.38
N ILE A 152 13.28 -1.53 3.72
CA ILE A 152 12.45 -0.67 2.87
C ILE A 152 13.12 0.70 2.70
N LEU A 153 13.60 1.31 3.79
CA LEU A 153 14.27 2.62 3.74
C LEU A 153 15.60 2.55 2.97
N THR A 154 16.38 1.49 3.14
CA THR A 154 17.62 1.28 2.39
C THR A 154 17.33 1.10 0.90
N ALA A 155 16.33 0.29 0.54
CA ALA A 155 15.92 0.10 -0.85
C ALA A 155 15.45 1.42 -1.47
N ALA A 156 14.64 2.21 -0.76
CA ALA A 156 14.21 3.54 -1.19
C ALA A 156 15.40 4.47 -1.43
N GLY A 157 16.36 4.50 -0.50
CA GLY A 157 17.58 5.27 -0.63
C GLY A 157 18.44 4.84 -1.82
N MET A 158 18.56 3.53 -2.07
CA MET A 158 19.27 3.00 -3.24
C MET A 158 18.59 3.38 -4.56
N VAL A 159 17.26 3.27 -4.65
CA VAL A 159 16.50 3.66 -5.86
C VAL A 159 16.64 5.14 -6.14
N ILE A 160 16.48 5.99 -5.12
CA ILE A 160 16.65 7.45 -5.27
C ILE A 160 18.11 7.77 -5.64
N GLY A 161 19.07 7.19 -4.94
CA GLY A 161 20.50 7.42 -5.18
C GLY A 161 20.93 7.00 -6.59
N MET A 162 20.49 5.83 -7.04
CA MET A 162 20.80 5.34 -8.38
C MET A 162 20.08 6.14 -9.47
N GLY A 163 18.85 6.58 -9.22
CA GLY A 163 18.13 7.50 -10.10
C GLY A 163 18.81 8.86 -10.25
N LEU A 164 19.28 9.43 -9.13
CA LEU A 164 20.05 10.67 -9.13
C LEU A 164 21.40 10.51 -9.86
N LEU A 165 22.10 9.39 -9.63
CA LEU A 165 23.35 9.09 -10.33
C LEU A 165 23.12 8.96 -11.84
N MET A 166 22.08 8.23 -12.24
CA MET A 166 21.68 8.12 -13.64
C MET A 166 21.34 9.49 -14.25
N TYR A 167 20.62 10.35 -13.52
CA TYR A 167 20.32 11.70 -13.97
C TYR A 167 21.59 12.53 -14.18
N ILE A 168 22.49 12.59 -13.19
CA ILE A 168 23.74 13.36 -13.27
C ILE A 168 24.63 12.86 -14.41
N THR A 169 24.67 11.55 -14.64
CA THR A 169 25.51 10.95 -15.69
C THR A 169 24.94 11.13 -17.10
N LEU A 170 23.61 11.11 -17.26
CA LEU A 170 22.96 11.22 -18.57
C LEU A 170 22.58 12.65 -18.95
N ALA A 171 22.39 13.57 -18.00
CA ALA A 171 22.00 14.96 -18.26
C ALA A 171 22.94 15.74 -19.20
N PRO A 172 24.27 15.53 -19.22
CA PRO A 172 25.16 16.20 -20.18
C PRO A 172 25.04 15.66 -21.61
N VAL A 173 24.52 14.43 -21.78
CA VAL A 173 24.54 13.69 -23.05
C VAL A 173 23.17 13.70 -23.72
N TYR A 174 22.11 13.68 -22.91
CA TYR A 174 20.73 13.68 -23.36
C TYR A 174 20.06 14.96 -22.85
N ASP A 175 19.30 15.64 -23.71
CA ASP A 175 18.38 16.70 -23.32
C ASP A 175 17.19 16.07 -22.58
N LEU A 176 17.49 15.51 -21.40
CA LEU A 176 16.50 14.94 -20.52
C LEU A 176 15.66 16.13 -20.04
N GLN A 177 14.33 16.02 -20.18
CA GLN A 177 13.36 16.80 -19.41
C GLN A 177 13.46 16.48 -17.88
N GLY A 178 14.67 16.22 -17.39
CA GLY A 178 14.98 15.37 -16.25
C GLY A 178 14.71 16.00 -14.90
N GLY A 179 14.28 17.26 -14.84
CA GLY A 179 13.63 17.81 -13.66
C GLY A 179 12.32 17.08 -13.34
N MET A 180 11.46 16.86 -14.35
CA MET A 180 10.14 16.26 -14.17
C MET A 180 10.23 14.75 -13.86
N TYR A 181 11.05 14.01 -14.61
CA TYR A 181 11.20 12.56 -14.41
C TYR A 181 11.90 12.21 -13.09
N THR A 182 12.86 13.03 -12.63
CA THR A 182 13.53 12.80 -11.34
C THR A 182 12.58 13.08 -10.18
N ARG A 183 11.78 14.16 -10.24
CA ARG A 183 10.76 14.46 -9.23
C ARG A 183 9.71 13.35 -9.15
N LEU A 184 9.24 12.87 -10.30
CA LEU A 184 8.29 11.76 -10.36
C LEU A 184 8.89 10.47 -9.77
N LEU A 185 10.15 10.15 -10.09
CA LEU A 185 10.84 8.98 -9.53
C LEU A 185 10.92 9.06 -7.99
N ILE A 186 11.33 10.21 -7.45
CA ILE A 186 11.41 10.42 -6.00
C ILE A 186 10.02 10.30 -5.38
N GLY A 187 9.02 10.97 -5.96
CA GLY A 187 7.63 10.92 -5.51
C GLY A 187 7.08 9.51 -5.43
N ARG A 188 7.16 8.75 -6.54
CA ARG A 188 6.71 7.36 -6.59
C ARG A 188 7.49 6.50 -5.59
N THR A 189 8.81 6.67 -5.48
CA THR A 189 9.60 5.91 -4.49
C THR A 189 9.13 6.18 -3.06
N VAL A 190 8.83 7.44 -2.73
CA VAL A 190 8.28 7.81 -1.42
C VAL A 190 6.90 7.20 -1.21
N GLU A 191 6.02 7.23 -2.21
CA GLU A 191 4.68 6.61 -2.13
C GLU A 191 4.75 5.10 -1.85
N TYR A 192 5.54 4.34 -2.64
CA TYR A 192 5.71 2.90 -2.43
C TYR A 192 6.32 2.58 -1.08
N SER A 193 7.30 3.37 -0.64
CA SER A 193 7.95 3.20 0.65
C SER A 193 6.98 3.48 1.80
N LEU A 194 6.21 4.55 1.69
CA LEU A 194 5.18 4.92 2.67
C LEU A 194 4.11 3.84 2.76
N LEU A 195 3.60 3.38 1.62
CA LEU A 195 2.60 2.29 1.57
C LEU A 195 3.13 1.02 2.22
N GLY A 196 4.35 0.61 1.84
CA GLY A 196 5.00 -0.55 2.42
C GLY A 196 5.16 -0.44 3.93
N LEU A 197 5.63 0.71 4.43
CA LEU A 197 5.79 0.98 5.86
C LEU A 197 4.45 0.99 6.61
N VAL A 198 3.43 1.65 6.07
CA VAL A 198 2.09 1.76 6.66
C VAL A 198 1.47 0.38 6.80
N VAL A 199 1.48 -0.44 5.74
CA VAL A 199 0.95 -1.81 5.79
C VAL A 199 1.76 -2.68 6.73
N LEU A 200 3.09 -2.64 6.66
CA LEU A 200 3.98 -3.42 7.52
C LEU A 200 3.78 -3.12 9.01
N ARG A 201 3.51 -1.85 9.36
CA ARG A 201 3.36 -1.39 10.75
C ARG A 201 1.97 -1.59 11.30
N MET A 202 0.93 -1.52 10.47
CA MET A 202 -0.46 -1.63 10.90
C MET A 202 -0.99 -3.06 10.86
N TYR A 203 -0.38 -3.94 10.06
CA TYR A 203 -0.83 -5.33 9.93
C TYR A 203 -0.84 -6.05 11.29
N GLY A 204 -1.96 -6.71 11.61
CA GLY A 204 -2.12 -7.46 12.85
C GLY A 204 -2.51 -6.64 14.07
N LEU A 205 -2.48 -5.30 14.01
CA LEU A 205 -2.93 -4.44 15.12
C LEU A 205 -4.44 -4.60 15.38
N ARG A 206 -4.87 -4.28 16.61
CA ARG A 206 -6.29 -4.35 16.99
C ARG A 206 -7.17 -3.46 16.09
N GLY A 207 -8.23 -4.05 15.55
CA GLY A 207 -9.12 -3.40 14.58
C GLY A 207 -8.62 -3.46 13.13
N ILE A 208 -7.35 -3.83 12.90
CA ILE A 208 -6.78 -4.08 11.57
C ILE A 208 -6.78 -5.58 11.26
N GLY A 209 -6.18 -6.38 12.15
CA GLY A 209 -6.07 -7.83 11.99
C GLY A 209 -5.41 -8.25 10.67
N SER A 210 -5.94 -9.31 10.05
CA SER A 210 -5.48 -9.79 8.74
C SER A 210 -6.34 -9.32 7.56
N ALA A 211 -7.34 -8.46 7.80
CA ALA A 211 -8.21 -7.92 6.74
C ALA A 211 -7.43 -7.35 5.54
N PRO A 212 -6.27 -6.69 5.71
CA PRO A 212 -5.48 -6.22 4.57
C PRO A 212 -5.02 -7.30 3.61
N ALA A 213 -4.65 -8.48 4.12
CA ALA A 213 -4.29 -9.59 3.27
C ALA A 213 -5.45 -10.02 2.34
N TRP A 214 -6.69 -9.94 2.84
CA TRP A 214 -7.88 -10.37 2.10
C TRP A 214 -8.26 -9.41 0.97
N TYR A 215 -8.34 -8.10 1.25
CA TYR A 215 -8.72 -7.16 0.18
C TYR A 215 -7.60 -6.96 -0.85
N PHE A 216 -6.31 -7.03 -0.46
CA PHE A 216 -5.23 -7.00 -1.45
C PHE A 216 -5.20 -8.27 -2.30
N ALA A 217 -5.47 -9.44 -1.71
CA ALA A 217 -5.64 -10.67 -2.47
C ALA A 217 -6.79 -10.57 -3.48
N ALA A 218 -7.96 -10.09 -3.04
CA ALA A 218 -9.11 -9.92 -3.92
C ALA A 218 -8.81 -8.95 -5.07
N GLY A 219 -8.20 -7.80 -4.77
CA GLY A 219 -7.83 -6.79 -5.77
C GLY A 219 -6.82 -7.31 -6.80
N LEU A 220 -5.74 -7.94 -6.33
CA LEU A 220 -4.72 -8.52 -7.20
C LEU A 220 -5.26 -9.66 -8.04
N LEU A 221 -6.13 -10.51 -7.49
CA LEU A 221 -6.73 -11.60 -8.24
C LEU A 221 -7.68 -11.09 -9.32
N ALA A 222 -8.53 -10.12 -9.00
CA ALA A 222 -9.39 -9.46 -9.98
C ALA A 222 -8.56 -8.84 -11.11
N SER A 223 -7.45 -8.17 -10.77
CA SER A 223 -6.52 -7.60 -11.75
C SER A 223 -5.83 -8.65 -12.61
N ALA A 224 -5.28 -9.70 -12.01
CA ALA A 224 -4.63 -10.78 -12.73
C ALA A 224 -5.59 -11.50 -13.67
N LEU A 225 -6.82 -11.81 -13.21
CA LEU A 225 -7.84 -12.47 -14.02
C LEU A 225 -8.23 -11.63 -15.23
N ARG A 226 -8.41 -10.31 -15.06
CA ARG A 226 -8.72 -9.40 -16.15
C ARG A 226 -7.68 -9.47 -17.28
N HIS A 227 -6.40 -9.49 -16.92
CA HIS A 227 -5.29 -9.57 -17.87
C HIS A 227 -5.04 -10.96 -18.44
N LEU A 228 -5.25 -12.03 -17.66
CA LEU A 228 -5.08 -13.41 -18.13
C LEU A 228 -6.19 -13.84 -19.10
N THR A 229 -7.41 -13.37 -18.88
CA THR A 229 -8.59 -13.70 -19.70
C THR A 229 -8.80 -12.74 -20.87
N GLY A 230 -8.15 -11.57 -20.85
CA GLY A 230 -8.39 -10.50 -21.83
C GLY A 230 -9.74 -9.80 -21.69
N ALA A 231 -10.52 -10.13 -20.65
CA ALA A 231 -11.81 -9.51 -20.40
C ALA A 231 -11.62 -8.02 -20.04
N GLY A 232 -12.20 -7.09 -20.81
CA GLY A 232 -12.16 -5.67 -20.49
C GLY A 232 -10.89 -4.92 -20.90
N ILE A 233 -10.10 -5.44 -21.84
CA ILE A 233 -9.23 -4.61 -22.69
C ILE A 233 -10.16 -3.95 -23.71
N VAL A 234 -10.70 -2.77 -23.39
CA VAL A 234 -11.30 -1.92 -24.42
C VAL A 234 -10.11 -1.39 -25.24
N GLN A 235 -10.01 -1.85 -26.48
CA GLN A 235 -9.07 -1.33 -27.47
C GLN A 235 -9.40 0.11 -27.81
#